data_AF-A0A3A1P024-F1
#
_entry.id   AF-A0A3A1P024-F1
#
_cell.length_a   1.000
_cell.length_b   1.000
_cell.length_c   1.000
_cell.angle_alpha   90.00
_cell.angle_beta   90.00
_cell.angle_gamma   90.00
#
_symmetry.space_group_name_H-M   'P 1'
#
loop_
_entity.id
_entity.type
_entity.pdbx_description
1 polymer ?
#
loop_
_entity_poly.entity_id
_entity_poly.type
_entity_poly.pdbx_seq_one_letter_code
_entity_poly.pdbx_strand_id
1 'polypeptide(L)'
;MATPNSFREIADVIGEDNAVRLIEALPTYRERSGRCWSERALLYVPKRISPDHHLAKILGQELADKLAEGFGGEMLKPANARIARRIVRDKLIRRRADDGGASIPDLSRAFHLTERQIRNILRRREVVGHQF
;
A
#
# COMPACT_ATOMS: atom_id res chain seq x y z
N MET A 1 -2.88 10.93 11.00
CA MET A 1 -3.45 9.59 10.81
C MET A 1 -3.00 9.09 9.45
N ALA A 2 -2.36 7.92 9.33
CA ALA A 2 -2.06 7.34 8.01
C ALA A 2 -3.37 6.72 7.49
N THR A 3 -3.91 7.25 6.41
CA THR A 3 -5.17 6.77 5.84
C THR A 3 -4.87 5.60 4.90
N PRO A 4 -5.76 4.59 4.83
CA PRO A 4 -5.69 3.56 3.78
C PRO A 4 -5.71 4.17 2.37
N ASN A 5 -6.31 5.35 2.23
CA ASN A 5 -6.39 6.09 0.97
C ASN A 5 -5.03 6.50 0.43
N SER A 6 -4.09 6.96 1.28
CA SER A 6 -2.76 7.38 0.78
C SER A 6 -1.97 6.25 0.13
N PHE A 7 -2.16 4.99 0.56
CA PHE A 7 -1.57 3.85 -0.16
C PHE A 7 -2.22 3.65 -1.53
N ARG A 8 -3.55 3.75 -1.58
CA ARG A 8 -4.33 3.53 -2.81
C ARG A 8 -4.07 4.62 -3.85
N GLU A 9 -3.93 5.87 -3.42
CA GLU A 9 -3.59 7.01 -4.27
C GLU A 9 -2.20 6.82 -4.91
N ILE A 10 -1.20 6.41 -4.12
CA ILE A 10 0.13 6.08 -4.66
C ILE A 10 0.04 4.89 -5.62
N ALA A 11 -0.69 3.84 -5.24
CA ALA A 11 -0.84 2.64 -6.05
C ALA A 11 -1.57 2.89 -7.38
N ASP A 12 -2.44 3.90 -7.46
CA ASP A 12 -3.11 4.29 -8.71
C ASP A 12 -2.11 4.87 -9.72
N VAL A 13 -1.10 5.59 -9.24
CA VAL A 13 -0.09 6.24 -10.09
C VAL A 13 1.04 5.30 -10.52
N ILE A 14 1.63 4.56 -9.56
CA ILE A 14 2.82 3.73 -9.82
C ILE A 14 2.55 2.23 -9.85
N GLY A 15 1.32 1.80 -9.53
CA GLY A 15 0.95 0.40 -9.35
C GLY A 15 1.15 -0.10 -7.92
N GLU A 16 0.39 -1.15 -7.55
CA GLU A 16 0.35 -1.67 -6.17
C GLU A 16 1.67 -2.26 -5.69
N ASP A 17 2.37 -3.02 -6.54
CA ASP A 17 3.65 -3.65 -6.19
C ASP A 17 4.71 -2.57 -5.93
N ASN A 18 4.81 -1.61 -6.83
CA ASN A 18 5.73 -0.48 -6.72
C ASN A 18 5.41 0.41 -5.52
N ALA A 19 4.13 0.61 -5.19
CA ALA A 19 3.71 1.32 -3.99
C ALA A 19 4.14 0.61 -2.70
N VAL A 20 4.04 -0.72 -2.64
CA VAL A 20 4.57 -1.48 -1.50
C VAL A 20 6.08 -1.34 -1.42
N ARG A 21 6.79 -1.53 -2.53
CA ARG A 21 8.26 -1.41 -2.58
C ARG A 21 8.75 -0.03 -2.16
N LEU A 22 8.07 1.02 -2.61
CA LEU A 22 8.35 2.39 -2.18
C LEU A 22 8.23 2.50 -0.66
N ILE A 23 7.09 2.12 -0.10
CA ILE A 23 6.80 2.26 1.34
C ILE A 23 7.75 1.43 2.20
N GLU A 24 8.14 0.24 1.74
CA GLU A 24 9.12 -0.60 2.42
C GLU A 24 10.53 0.01 2.45
N ALA A 25 10.88 0.76 1.41
CA ALA A 25 12.18 1.43 1.31
C ALA A 25 12.23 2.77 2.07
N LEU A 26 11.09 3.31 2.53
CA LEU A 26 11.06 4.58 3.23
C LEU A 26 11.63 4.47 4.65
N PRO A 27 12.38 5.48 5.12
CA PRO A 27 12.77 5.56 6.52
C PRO A 27 11.52 5.72 7.40
N THR A 28 11.39 4.84 8.39
CA THR A 28 10.28 4.88 9.34
C THR A 28 10.70 5.46 10.67
N TYR A 29 9.81 6.20 11.31
CA TYR A 29 9.98 6.66 12.69
C TYR A 29 8.87 6.09 13.58
N ARG A 30 9.19 5.91 14.87
CA ARG A 30 8.22 5.46 15.87
C ARG A 30 7.58 6.68 16.52
N GLU A 31 6.27 6.80 16.34
CA GLU A 31 5.44 7.81 16.96
C GLU A 31 4.66 7.17 18.11
N ARG A 32 4.66 7.84 19.27
CA ARG A 32 3.87 7.42 20.42
C ARG A 32 2.51 8.10 20.38
N SER A 33 1.44 7.32 20.37
CA SER A 33 0.07 7.82 20.53
C SER A 33 -0.53 7.17 21.78
N GLY A 34 -0.55 7.92 22.88
CA GLY A 34 -0.96 7.42 24.19
C GLY A 34 -0.07 6.28 24.69
N ARG A 35 -0.67 5.10 24.90
CA ARG A 35 0.03 3.86 25.31
C ARG A 35 0.51 3.01 24.14
N CYS A 36 0.19 3.39 22.90
CA CYS A 36 0.48 2.61 21.70
C CYS A 36 1.66 3.22 20.94
N TRP A 37 2.62 2.37 20.57
CA TRP A 37 3.67 2.71 19.62
C TRP A 37 3.21 2.42 18.20
N SER A 38 3.38 3.39 17.30
CA SER A 38 3.03 3.27 15.89
C SER A 38 4.23 3.61 15.02
N GLU A 39 4.52 2.76 14.05
CA GLU A 39 5.51 3.05 13.02
C GLU A 39 4.87 3.88 11.91
N ARG A 40 5.53 4.97 11.53
CA ARG A 40 5.09 5.97 10.55
C ARG A 40 6.19 6.20 9.52
N ALA A 41 5.79 6.52 8.30
CA ALA A 41 6.67 6.96 7.23
C ALA A 41 6.23 8.34 6.74
N LEU A 42 7.20 9.15 6.34
CA LEU A 42 7.01 10.46 5.71
C LEU A 42 7.78 10.46 4.41
N LEU A 43 7.13 10.88 3.33
CA LEU A 43 7.74 10.97 2.02
C LEU A 43 7.46 12.35 1.44
N TYR A 44 8.51 13.15 1.28
CA TYR A 44 8.44 14.32 0.44
C TYR A 44 8.66 13.92 -1.02
N VAL A 45 7.75 14.33 -1.91
CA VAL A 45 7.89 14.10 -3.35
C VAL A 45 8.38 15.40 -4.00
N PRO A 46 9.60 15.44 -4.55
CA PRO A 46 10.09 16.62 -5.25
C PRO A 46 9.28 16.86 -6.54
N LYS A 47 9.15 18.12 -6.96
CA LYS A 47 8.50 18.48 -8.24
C LYS A 47 9.26 17.99 -9.48
N ARG A 48 10.56 17.72 -9.34
CA ARG A 48 11.40 17.11 -10.37
C ARG A 48 12.35 16.13 -9.70
N ILE A 49 12.40 14.91 -10.19
CA ILE A 49 13.23 13.86 -9.60
C ILE A 49 14.40 13.57 -10.53
N SER A 50 15.61 13.89 -10.06
CA SER A 50 16.84 13.55 -10.76
C SER A 50 17.10 12.03 -10.71
N PRO A 51 17.80 11.46 -11.69
CA PRO A 51 18.12 10.02 -11.72
C PRO A 51 18.97 9.54 -10.54
N ASP A 52 19.75 10.43 -9.90
CA ASP A 52 20.50 10.09 -8.70
C ASP A 52 19.66 10.10 -7.41
N HIS A 53 18.44 10.66 -7.47
CA HIS A 53 17.56 10.77 -6.32
C HIS A 53 17.09 9.39 -5.84
N HIS A 54 16.93 9.24 -4.52
CA HIS A 54 16.58 7.95 -3.90
C HIS A 54 15.28 7.34 -4.49
N LEU A 55 14.27 8.18 -4.78
CA LEU A 55 13.03 7.71 -5.41
C LEU A 55 13.24 7.08 -6.79
N ALA A 56 14.10 7.68 -7.64
CA ALA A 56 14.45 7.12 -8.93
C ALA A 56 15.27 5.82 -8.79
N LYS A 57 16.11 5.71 -7.74
CA LYS A 57 16.84 4.47 -7.45
C LYS A 57 15.93 3.32 -6.97
N ILE A 58 14.86 3.63 -6.25
CA ILE A 58 13.90 2.63 -5.75
C ILE A 58 12.94 2.16 -6.86
N LEU A 59 12.39 3.11 -7.62
CA LEU A 59 11.28 2.87 -8.55
C LEU A 59 11.71 2.83 -10.02
N GLY A 60 12.90 3.34 -10.35
CA GLY A 60 13.26 3.71 -11.71
C GLY A 60 12.78 5.12 -12.06
N GLN A 61 13.42 5.72 -13.07
CA GLN A 61 13.18 7.10 -13.46
C GLN A 61 11.72 7.34 -13.90
N GLU A 62 11.18 6.49 -14.77
CA GLU A 62 9.83 6.66 -15.31
C GLU A 62 8.73 6.67 -14.24
N LEU A 63 8.82 5.76 -13.26
CA LEU A 63 7.85 5.71 -12.15
C LEU A 63 8.05 6.87 -11.17
N ALA A 64 9.29 7.32 -10.99
CA ALA A 64 9.58 8.50 -10.18
C ALA A 64 9.01 9.78 -10.82
N ASP A 65 9.15 9.95 -12.14
CA ASP A 65 8.54 11.08 -12.86
C ASP A 65 7.02 11.06 -12.73
N LYS A 66 6.36 9.90 -12.91
CA LYS A 66 4.91 9.77 -12.67
C LYS A 66 4.51 10.16 -11.25
N LEU A 67 5.31 9.77 -10.26
CA LEU A 67 5.07 10.16 -8.87
C LEU A 67 5.21 11.68 -8.67
N ALA A 68 6.19 12.31 -9.33
CA ALA A 68 6.37 13.76 -9.30
C ALA A 68 5.26 14.51 -10.05
N GLU A 69 4.72 13.95 -11.13
CA GLU A 69 3.56 14.52 -11.83
C GLU A 69 2.30 14.44 -10.96
N GLY A 70 2.08 13.33 -10.25
CA GLY A 70 0.92 13.13 -9.39
C GLY A 70 0.98 13.89 -8.07
N PHE A 71 2.16 13.93 -7.43
CA PHE A 71 2.31 14.40 -6.04
C PHE A 71 3.44 15.43 -5.85
N GLY A 72 3.93 16.03 -6.93
CA GLY A 72 5.09 16.91 -6.91
C GLY A 72 4.94 18.12 -5.99
N GLY A 73 5.81 18.21 -4.98
CA GLY A 73 5.79 19.27 -3.98
C GLY A 73 4.97 18.94 -2.73
N GLU A 74 4.39 17.73 -2.65
CA GLU A 74 3.59 17.29 -1.52
C GLU A 74 4.39 16.45 -0.50
N MET A 75 3.88 16.43 0.73
CA MET A 75 4.37 15.58 1.81
C MET A 75 3.39 14.44 2.05
N LEU A 76 3.68 13.29 1.47
CA LEU A 76 2.88 12.08 1.61
C LEU A 76 3.14 11.42 2.97
N LYS A 77 2.07 10.92 3.59
CA LYS A 77 2.08 10.16 4.84
C LYS A 77 1.56 8.75 4.58
N PRO A 78 2.32 7.92 3.84
CA PRO A 78 1.85 6.60 3.46
C PRO A 78 1.55 5.73 4.68
N ALA A 79 0.68 4.74 4.47
CA ALA A 79 0.48 3.67 5.43
C ALA A 79 1.81 2.95 5.70
N ASN A 80 2.00 2.38 6.90
CA ASN A 80 3.20 1.60 7.15
C ASN A 80 3.24 0.35 6.26
N ALA A 81 4.46 -0.16 6.02
CA ALA A 81 4.70 -1.32 5.15
C ALA A 81 3.83 -2.53 5.51
N ARG A 82 3.58 -2.76 6.80
CA ARG A 82 2.71 -3.85 7.27
C ARG A 82 1.27 -3.70 6.78
N ILE A 83 0.73 -2.48 6.82
CA ILE A 83 -0.61 -2.18 6.30
C ILE A 83 -0.62 -2.28 4.77
N ALA A 84 0.38 -1.72 4.08
CA ALA A 84 0.50 -1.79 2.61
C ALA A 84 0.51 -3.25 2.11
N ARG A 85 1.39 -4.10 2.66
CA ARG A 85 1.43 -5.54 2.36
C ARG A 85 0.10 -6.24 2.66
N ARG A 86 -0.58 -5.84 3.73
CA ARG A 86 -1.89 -6.38 4.08
C ARG A 86 -2.95 -6.02 3.04
N ILE A 87 -2.99 -4.78 2.57
CA ILE A 87 -3.97 -4.34 1.56
C ILE A 87 -3.78 -5.15 0.27
N VAL A 88 -2.55 -5.26 -0.22
CA VAL A 88 -2.24 -6.04 -1.44
C VAL A 88 -2.61 -7.52 -1.27
N ARG A 89 -2.23 -8.15 -0.15
CA ARG A 89 -2.60 -9.54 0.15
C ARG A 89 -4.11 -9.73 0.21
N ASP A 90 -4.83 -8.88 0.93
CA ASP A 90 -6.28 -8.98 1.08
C ASP A 90 -6.97 -8.82 -0.29
N LYS A 91 -6.46 -7.95 -1.19
CA LYS A 91 -6.95 -7.80 -2.57
C LYS A 91 -6.66 -9.03 -3.44
N LEU A 92 -5.45 -9.61 -3.36
CA LEU A 92 -5.09 -10.84 -4.10
C LEU A 92 -5.95 -12.03 -3.69
N ILE A 93 -6.24 -12.18 -2.39
CA ILE A 93 -7.15 -13.21 -1.88
C ILE A 93 -8.54 -13.05 -2.49
N ARG A 94 -9.07 -11.81 -2.51
CA ARG A 94 -10.37 -11.51 -3.11
C ARG A 94 -10.39 -11.82 -4.61
N ARG A 95 -9.36 -11.41 -5.35
CA ARG A 95 -9.25 -11.68 -6.78
C ARG A 95 -9.22 -13.19 -7.07
N ARG A 96 -8.43 -13.97 -6.34
CA ARG A 96 -8.39 -15.43 -6.53
C ARG A 96 -9.70 -16.13 -6.20
N ALA A 97 -10.45 -15.61 -5.22
CA ALA A 97 -11.78 -16.11 -4.92
C ALA A 97 -12.78 -15.83 -6.06
N ASP A 98 -12.65 -14.68 -6.73
CA ASP A 98 -13.57 -14.21 -7.79
C ASP A 98 -13.23 -14.81 -9.17
N ASP A 99 -11.99 -14.66 -9.64
CA ASP A 99 -11.51 -15.13 -10.96
C ASP A 99 -11.45 -16.67 -11.04
N GLY A 100 -11.05 -17.34 -9.96
CA GLY A 100 -10.68 -18.76 -9.97
C GLY A 100 -11.66 -19.69 -9.28
N GLY A 101 -12.71 -19.17 -8.65
CA GLY A 101 -13.61 -19.96 -7.78
C GLY A 101 -12.86 -20.66 -6.63
N ALA A 102 -11.69 -20.14 -6.24
CA ALA A 102 -10.82 -20.80 -5.27
C ALA A 102 -11.54 -20.98 -3.93
N SER A 103 -11.57 -22.22 -3.45
CA SER A 103 -12.25 -22.57 -2.20
C SER A 103 -11.53 -21.95 -0.99
N ILE A 104 -12.27 -21.66 0.09
CA ILE A 104 -11.70 -21.12 1.34
C ILE A 104 -10.53 -21.97 1.88
N PRO A 105 -10.58 -23.33 1.86
CA PRO A 105 -9.45 -24.17 2.27
C PRO A 105 -8.20 -23.98 1.39
N ASP A 106 -8.37 -23.80 0.08
CA ASP A 106 -7.26 -23.57 -0.85
C ASP A 106 -6.58 -22.23 -0.58
N LEU A 107 -7.38 -21.16 -0.43
CA LEU A 107 -6.89 -19.82 -0.07
C LEU A 107 -6.20 -19.81 1.30
N SER A 108 -6.73 -20.54 2.28
CA SER A 108 -6.14 -20.72 3.61
C SER A 108 -4.72 -21.28 3.50
N ARG A 109 -4.53 -22.35 2.71
CA ARG A 109 -3.23 -22.98 2.46
C ARG A 109 -2.28 -22.07 1.69
N ALA A 110 -2.75 -21.46 0.60
CA ALA A 110 -1.93 -20.64 -0.28
C ALA A 110 -1.40 -19.36 0.38
N PHE A 111 -2.15 -18.78 1.32
CA PHE A 111 -1.77 -17.53 1.99
C PHE A 111 -1.37 -17.70 3.45
N HIS A 112 -1.33 -18.94 3.96
CA HIS A 112 -1.03 -19.28 5.37
C HIS A 112 -1.91 -18.51 6.38
N LEU A 113 -3.21 -18.45 6.11
CA LEU A 113 -4.19 -17.76 6.96
C LEU A 113 -5.26 -18.76 7.40
N THR A 114 -5.82 -18.54 8.59
CA THR A 114 -6.97 -19.35 9.02
C THR A 114 -8.18 -19.12 8.12
N GLU A 115 -9.03 -20.12 7.95
CA GLU A 115 -10.29 -19.98 7.21
C GLU A 115 -11.16 -18.84 7.75
N ARG A 116 -11.13 -18.62 9.08
CA ARG A 116 -11.82 -17.48 9.71
C ARG A 116 -11.29 -16.14 9.19
N GLN A 117 -9.97 -15.99 9.06
CA GLN A 117 -9.36 -14.79 8.49
C GLN A 117 -9.74 -14.61 7.02
N ILE A 118 -9.72 -15.68 6.22
CA ILE A 118 -10.14 -15.63 4.82
C ILE A 118 -11.61 -15.19 4.71
N ARG A 119 -12.53 -15.82 5.46
CA ARG A 119 -13.96 -15.43 5.49
C ARG A 119 -14.14 -13.96 5.88
N ASN A 120 -13.38 -13.48 6.88
CA ASN A 120 -13.43 -12.07 7.28
C ASN A 120 -12.93 -11.12 6.19
N ILE A 121 -11.88 -11.49 5.45
CA ILE A 121 -11.34 -10.70 4.33
C ILE A 121 -12.34 -10.61 3.18
N LEU A 122 -12.98 -11.73 2.84
CA LEU A 122 -14.00 -11.82 1.80
C LEU A 122 -15.29 -11.08 2.20
N ARG A 123 -15.69 -11.14 3.48
CA ARG A 123 -16.87 -10.44 4.00
C ARG A 123 -16.69 -8.93 4.07
N ARG A 124 -15.47 -8.44 4.31
CA ARG A 124 -15.13 -7.00 4.34
C ARG A 124 -15.10 -6.37 2.94
N ARG A 125 -16.03 -6.73 2.05
CA ARG A 125 -16.16 -6.10 0.73
C ARG A 125 -16.34 -4.60 0.97
N GLU A 126 -15.34 -3.82 0.58
CA GLU A 126 -15.29 -2.40 0.88
C GLU A 126 -16.41 -1.70 0.10
N VAL A 127 -17.32 -1.07 0.84
CA VAL A 127 -18.17 0.00 0.35
C VAL A 127 -17.26 0.99 -0.38
N VAL A 128 -17.44 1.11 -1.68
CA VAL A 128 -16.84 2.18 -2.49
C VAL A 128 -17.47 3.48 -2.02
N GLY A 129 -16.87 4.08 -0.99
CA GLY A 129 -17.18 5.43 -0.56
C GLY A 129 -16.66 6.41 -1.60
N HIS A 130 -17.44 6.61 -2.65
CA HIS A 130 -17.45 7.84 -3.43
C HIS A 130 -17.87 8.96 -2.47
N GLN A 131 -16.99 9.89 -2.07
CA GLN A 131 -17.33 11.32 -2.14
C GLN A 131 -16.15 12.26 -1.83
N PHE A 132 -15.73 13.09 -2.80
CA PHE A 132 -15.89 14.57 -2.92
C PHE A 132 -15.05 15.38 -1.92
#